data_AF-X6FPL8-F1
#
_entry.id   AF-X6FPL8-F1
#
_cell.length_a   1.000
_cell.length_b   1.000
_cell.length_c   1.000
_cell.angle_alpha   90.00
_cell.angle_beta   90.00
_cell.angle_gamma   90.00
#
_symmetry.space_group_name_H-M   'P 1'
#
loop_
_entity.id
_entity.type
_entity.pdbx_description
1 polymer ?
#
loop_
_entity_poly.entity_id
_entity_poly.type
_entity_poly.pdbx_seq_one_letter_code
_entity_poly.pdbx_strand_id
1 'polypeptide(L)' 'MGGFALVRVTGDGMDVVLGEAAGDRGGVKFTSAFSKSLSL' A
#
# COMPACT_ATOMS: atom_id res chain seq x y z
N MET A 1 2.84 -7.51 14.93
CA MET A 1 3.03 -6.24 14.21
C MET A 1 1.99 -6.17 13.11
N GLY A 2 1.13 -5.15 13.11
CA GLY A 2 0.03 -5.04 12.14
C GLY A 2 0.51 -4.55 10.78
N GLY A 3 -0.12 -5.06 9.71
CA GLY A 3 0.07 -4.57 8.35
C GLY A 3 -1.01 -3.55 7.97
N PHE A 4 -0.70 -2.70 7.00
CA PHE A 4 -1.62 -1.75 6.40
C PHE A 4 -1.36 -1.60 4.91
N ALA A 5 -2.32 -1.01 4.20
CA ALA A 5 -2.16 -0.62 2.81
C ALA A 5 -2.49 0.87 2.66
N LEU A 6 -1.72 1.57 1.83
CA LEU A 6 -2.09 2.87 1.29
C LEU A 6 -2.57 2.65 -0.14
N VAL A 7 -3.80 3.07 -0.43
CA VAL A 7 -4.40 2.91 -1.75
C VAL A 7 -4.85 4.27 -2.27
N ARG A 8 -4.34 4.66 -3.44
CA ARG A 8 -4.88 5.78 -4.21
C ARG A 8 -5.83 5.21 -5.25
N VAL A 9 -7.11 5.55 -5.15
CA VAL A 9 -8.13 5.17 -6.12
C VAL A 9 -8.40 6.34 -7.06
N THR A 10 -8.47 6.04 -8.35
CA THR A 10 -8.81 6.98 -9.43
C THR A 10 -9.98 6.41 -10.24
N GLY A 11 -10.44 7.13 -11.26
CA GLY A 11 -11.54 6.66 -12.10
C GLY A 11 -11.21 5.44 -12.96
N ASP A 12 -9.93 5.25 -13.30
CA ASP A 12 -9.42 4.27 -14.25
C ASP A 12 -8.48 3.22 -13.62
N GLY A 13 -8.00 3.46 -12.40
CA GLY A 13 -7.09 2.54 -11.74
C GLY A 13 -6.93 2.76 -10.24
N MET A 14 -6.06 1.94 -9.66
CA MET A 14 -5.58 2.09 -8.30
C MET A 14 -4.07 1.87 -8.20
N ASP A 15 -3.41 2.65 -7.35
CA ASP A 15 -2.05 2.41 -6.92
C ASP A 15 -2.06 1.93 -5.47
N VAL A 16 -1.39 0.81 -5.20
CA VAL A 16 -1.40 0.14 -3.90
C VAL A 16 0.03 0.03 -3.39
N VAL A 17 0.23 0.41 -2.13
CA VAL A 17 1.47 0.15 -1.39
C VAL A 17 1.13 -0.61 -0.11
N LEU A 18 1.83 -1.72 0.13
CA LEU A 18 1.71 -2.52 1.35
C LEU A 18 2.81 -2.13 2.33
N GLY A 19 2.42 -1.92 3.58
CA GLY A 19 3.29 -1.52 4.68
C GLY A 19 3.11 -2.39 5.91
N GLU A 20 4.19 -2.63 6.62
CA GLU A 20 4.18 -3.24 7.95
C GLU A 20 4.77 -2.26 8.98
N ALA A 21 4.18 -2.21 10.17
CA ALA A 21 4.80 -1.52 11.30
C ALA A 21 6.15 -2.19 11.62
N ALA A 22 7.21 -1.40 11.73
CA ALA A 22 8.57 -1.88 11.89
C ALA A 22 9.32 -1.10 12.97
N GLY A 23 10.10 -1.83 13.78
CA GLY A 23 10.89 -1.28 14.87
C GLY A 23 10.06 -0.70 16.03
N ASP A 24 10.74 -0.12 17.01
CA ASP A 24 10.15 0.25 18.31
C ASP A 24 9.73 1.73 18.39
N ARG A 25 9.90 2.49 17.31
CA ARG A 25 9.68 3.95 17.26
C ARG A 25 8.72 4.37 16.15
N GLY A 26 7.75 3.51 15.81
CA GLY A 26 6.73 3.81 14.80
C GLY A 26 7.26 3.82 13.36
N GLY A 27 8.31 3.03 13.09
CA GLY A 27 8.81 2.87 11.74
C GLY A 27 7.81 2.13 10.85
N VAL A 28 7.93 2.32 9.55
CA VAL A 28 7.16 1.62 8.52
C VAL A 28 8.14 1.00 7.55
N LYS A 29 7.91 -0.27 7.20
CA LYS A 29 8.60 -0.93 6.10
C LYS A 29 7.60 -1.21 4.99
N PHE A 30 7.91 -0.72 3.79
CA PHE A 30 7.14 -1.03 2.59
C PHE A 30 7.62 -2.37 2.00
N THR A 31 6.67 -3.24 1.66
CA THR A 31 6.96 -4.61 1.23
C THR A 31 6.59 -4.87 -0.23
N SER A 32 5.59 -4.16 -0.75
CA SER A 32 5.15 -4.27 -2.14
C SER A 32 4.52 -2.97 -2.60
N ALA A 33 4.66 -2.71 -3.89
CA ALA A 33 3.97 -1.64 -4.59
C ALA A 33 3.52 -2.16 -5.96
N PHE A 34 2.25 -1.92 -6.29
CA PHE A 34 1.72 -2.28 -7.59
C PHE A 34 0.59 -1.35 -8.01
N SER A 35 0.39 -1.22 -9.32
CA SER A 35 -0.75 -0.52 -9.91
C SER A 35 -1.69 -1.53 -10.55
N LYS A 36 -2.99 -1.25 -10.49
CA LYS A 36 -4.02 -2.07 -11.13
C LYS A 36 -4.95 -1.19 -11.95
N SER A 37 -5.10 -1.51 -13.23
CA SER A 37 -6.17 -0.94 -14.06
C SER A 37 -7.53 -1.48 -13.63
N LEU A 38 -8.53 -0.61 -13.60
CA LEU A 38 -9.94 -0.94 -13.35
C LEU A 38 -10.76 -1.01 -14.65
N SER A 39 -10.13 -0.84 -15.81
CA SER A 39 -10.78 -1.09 -17.10
C SER A 39 -11.30 -2.53 -17.18
N LEU A 40 -12.59 -2.67 -17.52
CA LEU A 40 -13.27 -3.95 -17.78
C LEU A 40 -12.76 -4.60 -19.08
#